data_AF-A0A9P4NIK6-F1
#
_entry.id   AF-A0A9P4NIK6-F1
#
_cell.length_a   1.000
_cell.length_b   1.000
_cell.length_c   1.000
_cell.angle_alpha   90.00
_cell.angle_beta   90.00
_cell.angle_gamma   90.00
#
_symmetry.space_group_name_H-M   'P 1'
#
loop_
_entity.id
_entity.type
_entity.pdbx_description
1 polymer ?
#
loop_
_entity_poly.entity_id
_entity_poly.type
_entity_poly.pdbx_seq_one_letter_code
_entity_poly.pdbx_strand_id
1 'polypeptide(L)'
;MAAQLNYYNTMKDEIDSQVTKGDASGIWKTFEGYSKIVSSGVSGYSRDAQTLEAQLHLLWYILMQGTRNTEPESLGHYHMVHTILYMRELGTISQEAVVEEVSTPGKKLWTDLPYLIDDIEIAWRQSNTNPMQTRNFVAFLAKMLAVGIEENDLAELARESLYGATQEEASRLSRIDNLHIALTWFTYASDKITTISCRSLYGMSPGGWLALQEKLAGLAAGNDGEVAFLALEVYLKLYECAWRT
;
A
#
# COMPACT_ATOMS: atom_id res chain seq x y z
N MET A 1 -13.30 -17.68 21.86
CA MET A 1 -13.27 -18.18 20.47
C MET A 1 -14.58 -17.94 19.69
N ALA A 2 -15.70 -18.65 19.92
CA ALA A 2 -16.91 -18.50 19.06
C ALA A 2 -17.51 -17.08 19.05
N ALA A 3 -17.58 -16.41 20.20
CA ALA A 3 -18.09 -15.04 20.31
C ALA A 3 -17.17 -13.98 19.66
N GLN A 4 -15.86 -14.19 19.69
CA GLN A 4 -14.87 -13.29 19.07
C GLN A 4 -14.86 -13.44 17.55
N LEU A 5 -14.95 -14.68 17.05
CA LEU A 5 -15.08 -14.94 15.61
C LEU A 5 -16.38 -14.34 15.07
N ASN A 6 -17.47 -14.42 15.82
CA ASN A 6 -18.74 -13.79 15.46
C ASN A 6 -18.64 -12.25 15.44
N TYR A 7 -17.94 -11.64 16.39
CA TYR A 7 -17.66 -10.19 16.41
C TYR A 7 -16.83 -9.76 15.19
N TYR A 8 -15.78 -10.50 14.86
CA TYR A 8 -14.91 -10.22 13.71
C TYR A 8 -15.69 -10.28 12.38
N ASN A 9 -16.49 -11.33 12.18
CA ASN A 9 -17.31 -11.47 10.98
C ASN A 9 -18.35 -10.35 10.88
N THR A 10 -19.00 -10.00 12.01
CA THR A 10 -19.95 -8.88 12.05
C THR A 10 -19.29 -7.56 11.68
N MET A 11 -18.09 -7.28 12.18
CA MET A 11 -17.32 -6.09 11.81
C MET A 11 -16.96 -6.08 10.32
N LYS A 12 -16.52 -7.21 9.76
CA LYS A 12 -16.27 -7.30 8.31
C LYS A 12 -17.52 -7.01 7.49
N ASP A 13 -18.64 -7.62 7.85
CA ASP A 13 -19.93 -7.40 7.16
C ASP A 13 -20.36 -5.94 7.23
N GLU A 14 -20.13 -5.26 8.37
CA GLU A 14 -20.42 -3.84 8.53
C GLU A 14 -19.53 -2.97 7.63
N ILE A 15 -18.22 -3.26 7.58
CA ILE A 15 -17.28 -2.56 6.70
C ILE A 15 -17.67 -2.76 5.24
N ASP A 16 -17.97 -3.99 4.84
CA ASP A 16 -18.38 -4.31 3.47
C ASP A 16 -19.72 -3.62 3.10
N SER A 17 -20.62 -3.47 4.09
CA SER A 17 -21.84 -2.66 3.93
C SER A 17 -21.52 -1.17 3.72
N GLN A 18 -20.56 -0.60 4.47
CA GLN A 18 -20.13 0.80 4.30
C GLN A 18 -19.48 1.02 2.92
N VAL A 19 -18.64 0.07 2.49
CA VAL A 19 -18.04 0.07 1.13
C VAL A 19 -19.13 0.07 0.06
N THR A 20 -20.13 -0.81 0.19
CA THR A 20 -21.25 -0.90 -0.76
C THR A 20 -22.05 0.40 -0.84
N LYS A 21 -22.15 1.15 0.26
CA LYS A 21 -22.84 2.45 0.33
C LYS A 21 -22.00 3.62 -0.19
N GLY A 22 -20.72 3.40 -0.50
CA GLY A 22 -19.79 4.44 -0.94
C GLY A 22 -19.38 5.42 0.16
N ASP A 23 -19.52 5.05 1.44
CA ASP A 23 -19.10 5.92 2.56
C ASP A 23 -17.61 5.77 2.87
N ALA A 24 -16.77 6.22 1.94
CA ALA A 24 -15.32 6.24 2.12
C ALA A 24 -14.90 7.01 3.39
N SER A 25 -15.68 8.04 3.77
CA SER A 25 -15.40 8.87 4.93
C SER A 25 -15.62 8.16 6.26
N GLY A 26 -16.63 7.29 6.32
CA GLY A 26 -16.92 6.43 7.46
C GLY A 26 -15.84 5.39 7.69
N ILE A 27 -15.26 4.85 6.61
CA ILE A 27 -14.26 3.77 6.72
C ILE A 27 -12.95 4.26 7.35
N TRP A 28 -12.39 5.40 6.92
CA TRP A 28 -11.13 5.87 7.53
C TRP A 28 -11.32 6.37 8.97
N LYS A 29 -12.50 6.88 9.33
CA LYS A 29 -12.85 7.18 10.74
C LYS A 29 -12.97 5.90 11.57
N THR A 30 -13.51 4.85 10.98
CA THR A 30 -13.59 3.53 11.61
C THR A 30 -12.19 2.96 11.81
N PHE A 31 -11.30 3.10 10.84
CA PHE A 31 -9.87 2.77 10.99
C PHE A 31 -9.23 3.54 12.15
N GLU A 32 -9.41 4.86 12.21
CA GLU A 32 -8.87 5.69 13.30
C GLU A 32 -9.42 5.26 14.66
N GLY A 33 -10.73 5.05 14.78
CA GLY A 33 -11.36 4.58 16.02
C GLY A 33 -10.86 3.19 16.43
N TYR A 34 -10.79 2.25 15.48
CA TYR A 34 -10.33 0.90 15.73
C TYR A 34 -8.85 0.85 16.11
N SER A 35 -8.00 1.68 15.50
CA SER A 35 -6.58 1.81 15.88
C SER A 35 -6.39 2.21 17.35
N LYS A 36 -7.25 3.10 17.86
CA LYS A 36 -7.26 3.52 19.27
C LYS A 36 -7.77 2.39 20.18
N ILE A 37 -8.74 1.60 19.72
CA ILE A 37 -9.23 0.42 20.44
C ILE A 37 -8.14 -0.64 20.53
N VAL A 38 -7.45 -0.97 19.44
CA VAL A 38 -6.34 -1.95 19.49
C VAL A 38 -5.23 -1.42 20.39
N SER A 39 -4.84 -0.15 20.24
CA SER A 39 -3.80 0.48 21.08
C SER A 39 -4.14 0.48 22.58
N SER A 40 -5.41 0.75 22.94
CA SER A 40 -5.87 0.69 24.33
C SER A 40 -6.16 -0.75 24.81
N GLY A 41 -6.56 -1.63 23.91
CA GLY A 41 -6.83 -3.05 24.15
C GLY A 41 -5.58 -3.83 24.51
N VAL A 42 -4.45 -3.53 23.86
CA VAL A 42 -3.12 -4.05 24.25
C VAL A 42 -2.69 -3.53 25.63
N SER A 43 -3.30 -2.45 26.13
CA SER A 43 -3.06 -1.98 27.51
C SER A 43 -4.01 -2.56 28.57
N GLY A 44 -5.08 -3.29 28.19
CA GLY A 44 -6.08 -3.74 29.18
C GLY A 44 -6.99 -4.95 28.88
N TYR A 45 -7.10 -5.44 27.63
CA TYR A 45 -8.12 -6.42 27.22
C TYR A 45 -7.64 -7.63 26.40
N SER A 46 -6.55 -7.56 25.63
CA SER A 46 -6.05 -8.71 24.86
C SER A 46 -5.31 -9.69 25.79
N ARG A 47 -6.00 -10.74 26.26
CA ARG A 47 -5.43 -11.72 27.21
C ARG A 47 -4.62 -12.83 26.52
N ASP A 48 -4.66 -12.94 25.20
CA ASP A 48 -3.95 -13.96 24.41
C ASP A 48 -3.52 -13.45 23.03
N ALA A 49 -2.43 -14.00 22.50
CA ALA A 49 -1.80 -13.60 21.24
C ALA A 49 -2.72 -13.79 20.01
N GLN A 50 -3.50 -14.88 19.98
CA GLN A 50 -4.42 -15.17 18.87
C GLN A 50 -5.49 -14.09 18.72
N THR A 51 -6.01 -13.58 19.84
CA THR A 51 -6.98 -12.49 19.83
C THR A 51 -6.35 -11.20 19.31
N LEU A 52 -5.10 -10.90 19.68
CA LEU A 52 -4.39 -9.71 19.21
C LEU A 52 -4.09 -9.80 17.70
N GLU A 53 -3.59 -10.94 17.23
CA GLU A 53 -3.36 -11.21 15.81
C GLU A 53 -4.64 -11.00 14.98
N ALA A 54 -5.77 -11.57 15.41
CA ALA A 54 -7.05 -11.38 14.73
C ALA A 54 -7.51 -9.91 14.69
N GLN A 55 -7.24 -9.14 15.75
CA GLN A 55 -7.52 -7.70 15.77
C GLN A 55 -6.62 -6.92 14.81
N LEU A 56 -5.35 -7.28 14.70
CA LEU A 56 -4.42 -6.63 13.77
C LEU A 56 -4.83 -6.89 12.31
N HIS A 57 -5.15 -8.13 11.95
CA HIS A 57 -5.68 -8.43 10.62
C HIS A 57 -7.01 -7.70 10.34
N LEU A 58 -7.89 -7.52 11.34
CA LEU A 58 -9.10 -6.71 11.14
C LEU A 58 -8.75 -5.23 10.90
N LEU A 59 -7.80 -4.70 11.66
CA LEU A 59 -7.34 -3.32 11.51
C LEU A 59 -6.79 -3.06 10.10
N TRP A 60 -5.95 -3.96 9.59
CA TRP A 60 -5.42 -3.88 8.22
C TRP A 60 -6.48 -4.11 7.18
N TYR A 61 -7.43 -5.04 7.40
CA TYR A 61 -8.58 -5.20 6.51
C TYR A 61 -9.38 -3.90 6.33
N ILE A 62 -9.71 -3.21 7.44
CA ILE A 62 -10.41 -1.92 7.41
C ILE A 62 -9.60 -0.89 6.62
N LEU A 63 -8.28 -0.84 6.83
CA LEU A 63 -7.38 0.03 6.08
C LEU A 63 -7.41 -0.27 4.57
N MET A 64 -7.28 -1.54 4.17
CA MET A 64 -7.30 -1.93 2.75
C MET A 64 -8.63 -1.57 2.08
N GLN A 65 -9.76 -1.75 2.79
CA GLN A 65 -11.06 -1.33 2.27
C GLN A 65 -11.20 0.20 2.19
N GLY A 66 -10.70 0.93 3.18
CA GLY A 66 -10.73 2.39 3.17
C GLY A 66 -9.95 2.98 2.00
N THR A 67 -8.76 2.44 1.74
CA THR A 67 -7.84 2.94 0.71
C THR A 67 -8.33 2.65 -0.70
N ARG A 68 -8.85 1.45 -0.97
CA ARG A 68 -9.44 1.12 -2.27
C ARG A 68 -10.63 2.00 -2.64
N ASN A 69 -11.40 2.45 -1.65
CA ASN A 69 -12.61 3.22 -1.85
C ASN A 69 -12.42 4.73 -1.62
N THR A 70 -11.18 5.19 -1.39
CA THR A 70 -10.84 6.60 -1.23
C THR A 70 -10.11 7.09 -2.47
N GLU A 71 -10.56 8.19 -3.06
CA GLU A 71 -9.90 8.76 -4.23
C GLU A 71 -8.44 9.17 -3.94
N PRO A 72 -7.53 9.11 -4.92
CA PRO A 72 -6.10 9.39 -4.73
C PRO A 72 -5.85 10.77 -4.10
N GLU A 73 -6.62 11.77 -4.49
CA GLU A 73 -6.47 13.17 -4.07
C GLU A 73 -7.18 13.47 -2.73
N SER A 74 -8.00 12.55 -2.23
CA SER A 74 -8.75 12.73 -1.00
C SER A 74 -7.83 12.84 0.23
N LEU A 75 -8.26 13.65 1.19
CA LEU A 75 -7.63 13.74 2.51
C LEU A 75 -7.69 12.42 3.29
N GLY A 76 -8.61 11.51 2.94
CA GLY A 76 -8.74 10.21 3.60
C GLY A 76 -7.44 9.40 3.59
N HIS A 77 -6.70 9.40 2.48
CA HIS A 77 -5.39 8.76 2.41
C HIS A 77 -4.38 9.37 3.38
N TYR A 78 -4.34 10.70 3.49
CA TYR A 78 -3.44 11.38 4.41
C TYR A 78 -3.81 11.08 5.87
N HIS A 79 -5.11 11.03 6.21
CA HIS A 79 -5.57 10.64 7.55
C HIS A 79 -5.18 9.21 7.91
N MET A 80 -5.30 8.26 6.97
CA MET A 80 -4.90 6.87 7.19
C MET A 80 -3.38 6.74 7.36
N VAL A 81 -2.58 7.37 6.49
CA VAL A 81 -1.11 7.39 6.63
C VAL A 81 -0.69 8.04 7.95
N HIS A 82 -1.30 9.18 8.30
CA HIS A 82 -1.03 9.86 9.57
C HIS A 82 -1.39 8.98 10.77
N THR A 83 -2.50 8.25 10.72
CA THR A 83 -2.89 7.32 11.79
C THR A 83 -1.84 6.21 11.95
N ILE A 84 -1.28 5.68 10.86
CA ILE A 84 -0.19 4.69 10.92
C ILE A 84 1.07 5.30 11.54
N LEU A 85 1.47 6.49 11.11
CA LEU A 85 2.61 7.20 11.71
C LEU A 85 2.39 7.44 13.21
N TYR A 86 1.20 7.90 13.59
CA TYR A 86 0.83 8.11 14.99
C TYR A 86 0.94 6.80 15.79
N MET A 87 0.44 5.67 15.25
CA MET A 87 0.61 4.36 15.89
C MET A 87 2.09 4.03 16.08
N ARG A 88 2.94 4.21 15.05
CA ARG A 88 4.39 3.96 15.14
C ARG A 88 5.04 4.78 16.26
N GLU A 89 4.62 6.04 16.42
CA GLU A 89 5.11 6.96 17.46
C GLU A 89 4.62 6.60 18.88
N LEU A 90 3.47 5.93 19.02
CA LEU A 90 3.00 5.43 20.33
C LEU A 90 3.97 4.42 20.95
N GLY A 91 4.87 3.82 20.16
CA GLY A 91 5.98 3.02 20.66
C GLY A 91 5.55 1.72 21.37
N THR A 92 6.26 1.36 22.45
CA THR A 92 6.09 0.07 23.13
C THR A 92 4.85 0.09 24.01
N ILE A 93 3.89 -0.79 23.74
CA ILE A 93 2.82 -1.08 24.71
C ILE A 93 3.32 -2.19 25.64
N SER A 94 3.28 -1.96 26.95
CA SER A 94 4.01 -2.73 27.97
C SER A 94 3.39 -4.10 28.33
N GLN A 95 2.88 -4.86 27.35
CA GLN A 95 2.49 -6.26 27.53
C GLN A 95 3.49 -7.16 26.81
N GLU A 96 4.71 -7.22 27.35
CA GLU A 96 5.88 -7.85 26.73
C GLU A 96 5.61 -9.29 26.25
N ALA A 97 4.99 -10.15 27.06
CA ALA A 97 4.81 -11.56 26.70
C ALA A 97 3.84 -11.81 25.52
N VAL A 98 2.68 -11.14 25.49
CA VAL A 98 1.69 -11.32 24.40
C VAL A 98 2.15 -10.62 23.13
N VAL A 99 2.83 -9.47 23.27
CA VAL A 99 3.38 -8.73 22.14
C VAL A 99 4.58 -9.45 21.53
N GLU A 100 5.42 -10.13 22.32
CA GLU A 100 6.54 -10.93 21.82
C GLU A 100 6.11 -12.16 21.02
N GLU A 101 4.92 -12.72 21.28
CA GLU A 101 4.38 -13.83 20.48
C GLU A 101 3.86 -13.38 19.10
N VAL A 102 3.46 -12.11 18.98
CA VAL A 102 2.83 -11.53 17.77
C VAL A 102 3.80 -10.66 16.98
N SER A 103 4.86 -10.15 17.60
CA SER A 103 5.86 -9.25 17.02
C SER A 103 7.26 -9.88 17.08
N THR A 104 8.21 -9.28 16.39
CA THR A 104 9.61 -9.77 16.42
C THR A 104 10.14 -9.67 17.87
N PRO A 105 10.80 -10.71 18.41
CA PRO A 105 11.40 -10.64 19.74
C PRO A 105 12.31 -9.41 19.90
N GLY A 106 12.04 -8.58 20.91
CA GLY A 106 12.78 -7.33 21.16
C GLY A 106 12.37 -6.12 20.32
N LYS A 107 11.31 -6.22 19.52
CA LYS A 107 10.74 -5.09 18.76
C LYS A 107 9.32 -4.72 19.24
N LYS A 108 8.86 -3.52 18.87
CA LYS A 108 7.64 -2.90 19.40
C LYS A 108 6.48 -3.13 18.44
N LEU A 109 5.31 -3.55 18.95
CA LEU A 109 4.11 -3.85 18.15
C LEU A 109 3.86 -2.84 17.02
N TRP A 110 3.80 -1.55 17.34
CA TRP A 110 3.50 -0.52 16.34
C TRP A 110 4.70 -0.04 15.53
N THR A 111 5.93 -0.31 15.98
CA THR A 111 7.13 0.00 15.18
C THR A 111 7.29 -1.00 14.04
N ASP A 112 6.94 -2.26 14.28
CA ASP A 112 7.06 -3.37 13.34
C ASP A 112 5.86 -3.52 12.40
N LEU A 113 4.71 -2.95 12.76
CA LEU A 113 3.46 -3.05 11.99
C LEU A 113 3.18 -4.50 11.54
N PRO A 114 3.08 -5.45 12.49
CA PRO A 114 2.99 -6.88 12.18
C PRO A 114 1.83 -7.17 11.23
N TYR A 115 2.08 -8.08 10.28
CA TYR A 115 1.13 -8.51 9.23
C TYR A 115 0.73 -7.45 8.21
N LEU A 116 1.17 -6.18 8.34
CA LEU A 116 0.74 -5.12 7.44
C LEU A 116 1.15 -5.41 5.99
N ILE A 117 2.41 -5.80 5.75
CA ILE A 117 2.90 -6.13 4.42
C ILE A 117 2.22 -7.38 3.87
N ASP A 118 2.07 -8.43 4.68
CA ASP A 118 1.39 -9.66 4.26
C ASP A 118 -0.06 -9.37 3.82
N ASP A 119 -0.79 -8.57 4.60
CA ASP A 119 -2.17 -8.17 4.28
C ASP A 119 -2.23 -7.23 3.07
N ILE A 120 -1.22 -6.36 2.88
CA ILE A 120 -1.08 -5.54 1.66
C ILE A 120 -0.86 -6.42 0.44
N GLU A 121 -0.02 -7.45 0.50
CA GLU A 121 0.20 -8.37 -0.63
C GLU A 121 -1.06 -9.16 -0.97
N ILE A 122 -1.76 -9.66 0.05
CA ILE A 122 -3.05 -10.34 -0.12
C ILE A 122 -4.05 -9.40 -0.80
N ALA A 123 -4.13 -8.15 -0.31
CA ALA A 123 -4.98 -7.14 -0.91
C ALA A 123 -4.54 -6.81 -2.35
N TRP A 124 -3.25 -6.67 -2.62
CA TRP A 124 -2.72 -6.37 -3.95
C TRP A 124 -3.13 -7.43 -4.98
N ARG A 125 -3.02 -8.71 -4.62
CA ARG A 125 -3.41 -9.83 -5.49
C ARG A 125 -4.93 -9.85 -5.76
N GLN A 126 -5.74 -9.34 -4.84
CA GLN A 126 -7.20 -9.25 -4.99
C GLN A 126 -7.67 -7.99 -5.75
N SER A 127 -6.89 -6.89 -5.73
CA SER A 127 -7.30 -5.62 -6.35
C SER A 127 -7.33 -5.64 -7.88
N ASN A 128 -6.67 -6.62 -8.52
CA ASN A 128 -6.57 -6.76 -9.98
C ASN A 128 -7.91 -6.90 -10.75
N THR A 129 -9.05 -6.84 -10.06
CA THR A 129 -10.39 -6.93 -10.65
C THR A 129 -11.01 -5.56 -10.96
N ASN A 130 -10.56 -4.47 -10.32
CA ASN A 130 -11.07 -3.11 -10.55
C ASN A 130 -9.90 -2.11 -10.70
N PRO A 131 -9.68 -1.54 -11.90
CA PRO A 131 -8.59 -0.60 -12.15
C PRO A 131 -8.62 0.66 -11.28
N MET A 132 -9.82 1.20 -11.02
CA MET A 132 -9.98 2.41 -10.20
C MET A 132 -9.61 2.14 -8.74
N GLN A 133 -10.10 1.05 -8.17
CA GLN A 133 -9.73 0.66 -6.79
C GLN A 133 -8.24 0.33 -6.68
N THR A 134 -7.65 -0.27 -7.72
CA THR A 134 -6.21 -0.52 -7.77
C THR A 134 -5.43 0.79 -7.76
N ARG A 135 -5.83 1.77 -8.58
CA ARG A 135 -5.19 3.10 -8.60
C ARG A 135 -5.31 3.81 -7.24
N ASN A 136 -6.48 3.77 -6.61
CA ASN A 136 -6.71 4.33 -5.28
C ASN A 136 -5.78 3.69 -4.25
N PHE A 137 -5.70 2.36 -4.27
CA PHE A 137 -4.84 1.60 -3.37
C PHE A 137 -3.35 1.94 -3.58
N VAL A 138 -2.88 1.98 -4.84
CA VAL A 138 -1.51 2.38 -5.18
C VAL A 138 -1.19 3.79 -4.72
N ALA A 139 -2.13 4.73 -4.85
CA ALA A 139 -1.93 6.10 -4.37
C ALA A 139 -1.68 6.14 -2.87
N PHE A 140 -2.39 5.30 -2.11
CA PHE A 140 -2.14 5.16 -0.68
C PHE A 140 -0.77 4.54 -0.39
N LEU A 141 -0.41 3.43 -1.04
CA LEU A 141 0.90 2.77 -0.84
C LEU A 141 2.06 3.70 -1.21
N ALA A 142 1.92 4.49 -2.28
CA ALA A 142 2.91 5.49 -2.67
C ALA A 142 3.07 6.57 -1.60
N LYS A 143 1.99 7.03 -0.97
CA LYS A 143 2.08 7.97 0.15
C LYS A 143 2.72 7.36 1.40
N MET A 144 2.47 6.09 1.68
CA MET A 144 3.18 5.36 2.75
C MET A 144 4.68 5.28 2.50
N LEU A 145 5.06 4.90 1.27
CA LEU A 145 6.45 4.84 0.84
C LEU A 145 7.13 6.21 0.96
N ALA A 146 6.45 7.29 0.53
CA ALA A 146 6.94 8.67 0.61
C ALA A 146 7.35 9.08 2.03
N VAL A 147 6.62 8.64 3.05
CA VAL A 147 6.91 8.92 4.47
C VAL A 147 7.81 7.87 5.13
N GLY A 148 8.28 6.86 4.39
CA GLY A 148 9.19 5.83 4.90
C GLY A 148 8.52 4.78 5.81
N ILE A 149 7.26 4.44 5.55
CA ILE A 149 6.64 3.23 6.14
C ILE A 149 6.94 2.05 5.21
N GLU A 150 7.47 0.96 5.76
CA GLU A 150 7.81 -0.28 5.04
C GLU A 150 8.53 -0.05 3.69
N GLU A 151 9.60 0.75 3.72
CA GLU A 151 10.27 1.27 2.51
C GLU A 151 10.73 0.19 1.53
N ASN A 152 11.29 -0.93 2.03
CA ASN A 152 11.82 -1.98 1.17
C ASN A 152 10.70 -2.77 0.48
N ASP A 153 9.72 -3.24 1.24
CA ASP A 153 8.63 -4.08 0.74
C ASP A 153 7.69 -3.31 -0.19
N LEU A 154 7.38 -2.05 0.13
CA LEU A 154 6.58 -1.20 -0.76
C LEU A 154 7.33 -0.83 -2.05
N ALA A 155 8.65 -0.74 -2.00
CA ALA A 155 9.43 -0.51 -3.21
C ALA A 155 9.51 -1.73 -4.12
N GLU A 156 9.52 -2.94 -3.56
CA GLU A 156 9.35 -4.20 -4.31
C GLU A 156 8.01 -4.19 -5.08
N LEU A 157 6.91 -3.84 -4.41
CA LEU A 157 5.59 -3.73 -5.05
C LEU A 157 5.53 -2.63 -6.13
N ALA A 158 6.17 -1.48 -5.88
CA ALA A 158 6.30 -0.43 -6.89
C ALA A 158 7.07 -0.93 -8.12
N ARG A 159 8.17 -1.67 -7.90
CA ARG A 159 8.99 -2.26 -8.95
C ARG A 159 8.20 -3.26 -9.80
N GLU A 160 7.43 -4.15 -9.16
CA GLU A 160 6.57 -5.11 -9.86
C GLU A 160 5.52 -4.41 -10.73
N SER A 161 4.89 -3.37 -10.19
CA SER A 161 3.90 -2.55 -10.89
C SER A 161 4.48 -1.89 -12.15
N LEU A 162 5.67 -1.30 -12.03
CA LEU A 162 6.38 -0.66 -13.14
C LEU A 162 6.74 -1.66 -14.24
N TYR A 163 7.18 -2.86 -13.85
CA TYR A 163 7.50 -3.91 -14.82
C TYR A 163 6.24 -4.37 -15.57
N GLY A 164 5.12 -4.53 -14.85
CA GLY A 164 3.81 -4.86 -15.43
C GLY A 164 3.33 -3.87 -16.51
N ALA A 165 3.66 -2.58 -16.38
CA ALA A 165 3.33 -1.56 -17.38
C ALA A 165 4.03 -1.74 -18.73
N THR A 166 5.13 -2.51 -18.75
CA THR A 166 5.98 -2.69 -19.94
C THR A 166 5.90 -4.08 -20.56
N GLN A 167 4.96 -4.92 -20.10
CA GLN A 167 4.76 -6.25 -20.68
C GLN A 167 4.03 -6.16 -22.04
N GLU A 168 4.56 -6.89 -23.02
CA GLU A 168 4.08 -6.87 -24.41
C GLU A 168 2.76 -7.65 -24.56
N GLU A 169 2.56 -8.68 -23.75
CA GLU A 169 1.39 -9.55 -23.76
C GLU A 169 0.14 -8.93 -23.11
N ALA A 170 0.27 -7.77 -22.46
CA ALA A 170 -0.86 -7.08 -21.84
C ALA A 170 -1.85 -6.58 -22.90
N SER A 171 -3.15 -6.78 -22.64
CA SER A 171 -4.21 -6.15 -23.46
C SER A 171 -4.09 -4.63 -23.39
N ARG A 172 -4.61 -3.91 -24.40
CA ARG A 172 -4.57 -2.44 -24.44
C ARG A 172 -5.09 -1.79 -23.15
N LEU A 173 -6.26 -2.24 -22.67
CA LEU A 173 -6.88 -1.71 -21.45
C LEU A 173 -6.00 -1.96 -20.22
N SER A 174 -5.49 -3.19 -20.07
CA SER A 174 -4.57 -3.53 -18.98
C SER A 174 -3.28 -2.71 -19.03
N ARG A 175 -2.79 -2.37 -20.23
CA ARG A 175 -1.60 -1.53 -20.38
C ARG A 175 -1.84 -0.09 -19.95
N ILE A 176 -2.99 0.50 -20.31
CA ILE A 176 -3.39 1.84 -19.86
C ILE A 176 -3.50 1.86 -18.33
N ASP A 177 -4.16 0.86 -17.75
CA ASP A 177 -4.30 0.75 -16.30
C ASP A 177 -2.94 0.64 -15.59
N ASN A 178 -2.04 -0.19 -16.10
CA ASN A 178 -0.70 -0.35 -15.55
C ASN A 178 0.14 0.93 -15.68
N LEU A 179 0.01 1.69 -16.77
CA LEU A 179 0.68 2.98 -16.94
C LEU A 179 0.13 4.03 -15.95
N HIS A 180 -1.17 4.05 -15.70
CA HIS A 180 -1.74 4.91 -14.66
C HIS A 180 -1.26 4.53 -13.26
N ILE A 181 -1.14 3.24 -12.97
CA ILE A 181 -0.55 2.73 -11.72
C ILE A 181 0.90 3.21 -11.59
N ALA A 182 1.71 3.06 -12.64
CA ALA A 182 3.09 3.55 -12.68
C ALA A 182 3.19 5.05 -12.43
N LEU A 183 2.36 5.86 -13.09
CA LEU A 183 2.30 7.31 -12.87
C LEU A 183 1.91 7.66 -11.43
N THR A 184 1.02 6.90 -10.83
CA THR A 184 0.57 7.12 -9.45
C THR A 184 1.72 6.96 -8.47
N TRP A 185 2.56 5.93 -8.66
CA TRP A 185 3.80 5.75 -7.90
C TRP A 185 4.74 6.96 -8.01
N PHE A 186 5.02 7.44 -9.23
CA PHE A 186 5.89 8.63 -9.40
C PHE A 186 5.27 9.91 -8.85
N THR A 187 3.96 10.05 -8.93
CA THR A 187 3.25 11.25 -8.47
C THR A 187 3.43 11.46 -6.98
N TYR A 188 3.31 10.38 -6.18
CA TYR A 188 3.32 10.50 -4.73
C TYR A 188 4.64 10.07 -4.08
N ALA A 189 5.45 9.24 -4.74
CA ALA A 189 6.66 8.64 -4.16
C ALA A 189 7.93 8.80 -5.01
N SER A 190 7.97 9.75 -5.96
CA SER A 190 9.12 9.92 -6.88
C SER A 190 10.46 9.96 -6.15
N ASP A 191 10.62 10.77 -5.10
CA ASP A 191 11.90 10.91 -4.36
C ASP A 191 12.34 9.62 -3.64
N LYS A 192 11.39 8.76 -3.27
CA LYS A 192 11.70 7.46 -2.65
C LYS A 192 12.00 6.42 -3.69
N ILE A 193 11.21 6.39 -4.76
CA ILE A 193 11.46 5.52 -5.91
C ILE A 193 12.83 5.83 -6.50
N THR A 194 13.23 7.09 -6.68
CA THR A 194 14.58 7.48 -7.13
C THR A 194 15.66 6.93 -6.21
N THR A 195 15.53 7.20 -4.92
CA THR A 195 16.52 6.82 -3.91
C THR A 195 16.69 5.31 -3.86
N ILE A 196 15.59 4.55 -3.90
CA ILE A 196 15.61 3.09 -3.85
C ILE A 196 16.09 2.50 -5.16
N SER A 197 15.72 3.10 -6.30
CA SER A 197 16.26 2.73 -7.62
C SER A 197 17.78 2.88 -7.69
N CYS A 198 18.31 3.92 -7.02
CA CYS A 198 19.75 4.18 -6.95
C CYS A 198 20.47 3.34 -5.90
N ARG A 199 19.83 3.03 -4.78
CA ARG A 199 20.37 2.09 -3.77
C ARG A 199 20.33 0.63 -4.26
N SER A 200 19.36 0.30 -5.11
CA SER A 200 19.20 -0.97 -5.82
C SER A 200 20.17 -1.14 -7.01
N LEU A 201 21.25 -0.35 -7.07
CA LEU A 201 22.42 -0.64 -7.92
C LEU A 201 23.03 -2.06 -7.69
N TYR A 202 22.54 -2.81 -6.70
CA TYR A 202 22.85 -4.23 -6.50
C TYR A 202 21.72 -5.21 -6.86
N GLY A 203 20.48 -4.76 -7.12
CA GLY A 203 19.32 -5.63 -7.34
C GLY A 203 18.68 -5.52 -8.72
N MET A 204 18.59 -4.31 -9.29
CA MET A 204 18.20 -4.11 -10.68
C MET A 204 19.45 -3.65 -11.44
N SER A 205 19.98 -4.50 -12.32
CA SER A 205 21.19 -4.14 -13.09
C SER A 205 20.96 -2.79 -13.81
N PRO A 206 21.99 -1.95 -14.02
CA PRO A 206 21.88 -0.76 -14.85
C PRO A 206 21.22 -1.02 -16.23
N GLY A 207 21.33 -2.24 -16.75
CA GLY A 207 20.63 -2.68 -17.96
C GLY A 207 19.10 -2.83 -17.81
N GLY A 208 18.58 -3.09 -16.61
CA GLY A 208 17.13 -3.17 -16.35
C GLY A 208 16.44 -1.81 -16.44
N TRP A 209 17.08 -0.75 -15.93
CA TRP A 209 16.60 0.63 -16.05
C TRP A 209 16.61 1.12 -17.49
N LEU A 210 17.71 0.85 -18.20
CA LEU A 210 17.84 1.18 -19.62
C LEU A 210 16.78 0.43 -20.45
N ALA A 211 16.59 -0.87 -20.20
CA ALA A 211 15.58 -1.67 -20.88
C ALA A 211 14.15 -1.16 -20.62
N LEU A 212 13.85 -0.71 -19.40
CA LEU A 212 12.56 -0.10 -19.07
C LEU A 212 12.36 1.22 -19.83
N GLN A 213 13.39 2.06 -19.88
CA GLN A 213 13.39 3.31 -20.64
C GLN A 213 13.20 3.06 -22.15
N GLU A 214 13.91 2.11 -22.73
CA GLU A 214 13.77 1.72 -24.15
C GLU A 214 12.37 1.20 -24.46
N LYS A 215 11.79 0.37 -23.58
CA LYS A 215 10.42 -0.15 -23.74
C LYS A 215 9.38 0.97 -23.69
N LEU A 216 9.50 1.90 -22.74
CA LEU A 216 8.58 3.03 -22.64
C LEU A 216 8.74 4.01 -23.81
N ALA A 217 9.97 4.23 -24.30
CA ALA A 217 10.21 5.01 -25.50
C ALA A 217 9.59 4.35 -26.75
N GLY A 218 9.66 3.02 -26.86
CA GLY A 218 8.98 2.25 -27.91
C GLY A 218 7.46 2.39 -27.85
N LEU A 219 6.87 2.33 -26.65
CA LEU A 219 5.43 2.57 -26.44
C LEU A 219 5.03 4.01 -26.77
N ALA A 220 5.86 4.99 -26.39
CA ALA A 220 5.68 6.41 -26.71
C ALA A 220 5.77 6.72 -28.20
N ALA A 221 6.56 5.95 -28.96
CA ALA A 221 6.66 6.06 -30.42
C ALA A 221 5.53 5.32 -31.16
N GLY A 222 4.65 4.61 -30.45
CA GLY A 222 3.53 3.88 -31.03
C GLY A 222 2.41 4.78 -31.55
N ASN A 223 1.52 4.23 -32.38
CA ASN A 223 0.38 4.95 -32.97
C ASN A 223 -0.83 5.09 -32.02
N ASP A 224 -0.79 4.49 -30.83
CA ASP A 224 -1.88 4.59 -29.85
C ASP A 224 -1.65 5.82 -28.96
N GLY A 225 -2.26 6.95 -29.35
CA GLY A 225 -1.98 8.26 -28.75
C GLY A 225 -2.12 8.32 -27.21
N GLU A 226 -3.02 7.53 -26.63
CA GLU A 226 -3.23 7.50 -25.17
C GLU A 226 -2.13 6.70 -24.46
N VAL A 227 -1.84 5.49 -24.95
CA VAL A 227 -0.73 4.67 -24.43
C VAL A 227 0.60 5.38 -24.63
N ALA A 228 0.79 6.02 -25.78
CA ALA A 228 2.00 6.75 -26.11
C ALA A 228 2.21 7.95 -25.18
N PHE A 229 1.14 8.71 -24.91
CA PHE A 229 1.19 9.83 -23.98
C PHE A 229 1.54 9.38 -22.56
N LEU A 230 0.84 8.37 -22.03
CA LEU A 230 1.09 7.87 -20.67
C LEU A 230 2.50 7.25 -20.55
N ALA A 231 2.94 6.49 -21.55
CA ALA A 231 4.29 5.92 -21.58
C ALA A 231 5.35 7.02 -21.61
N LEU A 232 5.12 8.11 -22.36
CA LEU A 232 6.02 9.26 -22.37
C LEU A 232 6.07 9.95 -21.02
N GLU A 233 4.94 10.13 -20.33
CA GLU A 233 4.93 10.72 -18.98
C GLU A 233 5.71 9.86 -17.97
N VAL A 234 5.50 8.54 -17.99
CA VAL A 234 6.26 7.60 -17.14
C VAL A 234 7.75 7.67 -17.49
N TYR A 235 8.09 7.67 -18.77
CA TYR A 235 9.46 7.79 -19.26
C TYR A 235 10.13 9.08 -18.79
N LEU A 236 9.45 10.23 -18.93
CA LEU A 236 9.99 11.51 -18.50
C LEU A 236 10.19 11.55 -16.98
N LYS A 237 9.25 11.01 -16.20
CA LYS A 237 9.42 10.89 -14.74
C LYS A 237 10.63 10.03 -14.40
N LEU A 238 10.80 8.90 -15.06
CA LEU A 238 11.98 8.04 -14.91
C LEU A 238 13.28 8.73 -15.30
N TYR A 239 13.27 9.53 -16.36
CA TYR A 239 14.44 10.27 -16.81
C TYR A 239 14.82 11.38 -15.83
N GLU A 240 13.84 12.16 -15.34
CA GLU A 240 14.03 13.13 -14.25
C GLU A 240 14.63 12.48 -13.01
N CYS A 241 14.20 11.25 -12.71
CA CYS A 241 14.68 10.46 -11.60
C CYS A 241 16.17 10.08 -11.76
N ALA A 242 16.56 9.62 -12.95
CA ALA A 242 17.94 9.21 -13.24
C ALA A 242 18.94 10.38 -13.33
N TRP A 243 18.48 11.59 -13.68
CA TRP A 243 19.36 12.77 -13.79
C TRP A 243 19.67 13.44 -12.44
N ARG A 244 18.86 13.19 -11.41
CA ARG A 244 19.03 13.79 -10.06
C ARG A 244 20.08 13.06 -9.21
N THR A 245 20.68 11.99 -9.72
CA THR A 245 21.63 11.12 -9.03
C THR A 245 23.00 11.17 -9.66
#